data_AF-A0A966K4I5-F1
#
_entry.id   AF-A0A966K4I5-F1
#
_cell.length_a   1.000
_cell.length_b   1.000
_cell.length_c   1.000
_cell.angle_alpha   90.00
_cell.angle_beta   90.00
_cell.angle_gamma   90.00
#
_symmetry.space_group_name_H-M   'P 1'
#
loop_
_entity.id
_entity.type
_entity.pdbx_description
1 polymer ?
#
loop_
_entity_poly.entity_id
_entity_poly.type
_entity_poly.pdbx_seq_one_letter_code
_entity_poly.pdbx_strand_id
1 'polypeptide(L)'
;YAGVPSIRFVGNSTASNVYPFMVRASSNNSWRTYIDYAGNIYSVNTSITALSDVRLKENIRDLETGLDIIAALKPRRFDWKEGKGQDKKDVAGFIAQEVETVFPEMVSESLDEDENGGKYKTVAPGMLIPTLVKAIQELKAEIDVLKGQT
;
A
#
# COMPACT_ATOMS: atom_id res chain seq x y z
N TYR A 1 -7.72 26.13 -17.06
CA TYR A 1 -6.93 25.69 -15.89
C TYR A 1 -5.60 26.43 -15.91
N ALA A 2 -5.31 27.22 -14.87
CA ALA A 2 -4.02 27.88 -14.73
C ALA A 2 -2.93 26.83 -14.46
N GLY A 3 -1.73 27.02 -15.01
CA GLY A 3 -0.66 26.02 -14.95
C GLY A 3 -0.17 25.79 -13.54
N VAL A 4 -0.38 24.57 -13.02
CA VAL A 4 0.22 24.11 -11.77
C VAL A 4 1.72 23.93 -12.02
N PRO A 5 2.63 24.41 -11.13
CA PRO A 5 4.05 24.15 -11.28
C PRO A 5 4.31 22.63 -11.18
N SER A 6 4.68 22.00 -12.29
CA SER A 6 4.94 20.56 -12.37
C SER A 6 6.38 20.29 -12.75
N ILE A 7 7.06 19.45 -11.97
CA ILE A 7 8.32 18.81 -12.39
C ILE A 7 7.95 17.47 -13.01
N ARG A 8 8.24 17.30 -14.31
CA ARG A 8 7.99 16.05 -15.04
C ARG A 8 9.30 15.49 -15.57
N PHE A 9 9.63 14.28 -15.15
CA PHE A 9 10.70 13.48 -15.75
C PHE A 9 10.07 12.51 -16.75
N VAL A 10 10.48 12.58 -18.02
CA VAL A 10 10.08 11.64 -19.06
C VAL A 10 11.35 11.01 -19.61
N GLY A 11 11.41 9.68 -19.63
CA GLY A 11 12.52 8.93 -20.19
C GLY A 11 12.00 7.65 -20.85
N ASN A 12 12.60 7.32 -21.99
CA ASN A 12 12.38 6.06 -22.69
C ASN A 12 13.73 5.34 -22.74
N SER A 13 14.07 4.61 -21.67
CA SER A 13 15.36 3.94 -21.53
C SER A 13 15.16 2.48 -21.18
N THR A 14 15.65 1.60 -22.05
CA THR A 14 15.78 0.16 -21.81
C THR A 14 17.02 -0.20 -20.97
N ALA A 15 17.87 0.79 -20.64
CA ALA A 15 19.07 0.57 -19.83
C ALA A 15 18.75 0.52 -18.33
N SER A 16 19.14 -0.59 -17.67
CA SER A 16 18.83 -0.96 -16.27
C SER A 16 19.41 -0.06 -15.17
N ASN A 17 19.98 1.11 -15.51
CA ASN A 17 20.68 2.01 -14.59
C ASN A 17 20.23 3.48 -14.67
N VAL A 18 19.14 3.75 -15.39
CA VAL A 18 18.54 5.09 -15.46
C VAL A 18 17.39 5.17 -14.45
N TYR A 19 17.50 6.07 -13.48
CA TYR A 19 16.46 6.31 -12.46
C TYR A 19 15.99 7.76 -12.57
N PRO A 20 14.68 8.03 -12.81
CA PRO A 20 14.17 9.39 -13.00
C PRO A 20 14.32 10.28 -11.76
N PHE A 21 14.39 9.68 -10.57
CA PHE A 21 14.68 10.37 -9.31
C PHE A 21 15.70 9.57 -8.50
N MET A 22 16.77 10.24 -8.06
CA MET A 22 17.80 9.62 -7.20
C MET A 22 18.43 10.64 -6.22
N VAL A 23 18.86 10.12 -5.08
CA VAL A 23 19.66 10.80 -4.06
C VAL A 23 20.88 9.94 -3.78
N ARG A 24 22.07 10.54 -3.84
CA ARG A 24 23.34 9.89 -3.50
C ARG A 24 24.10 10.69 -2.44
N ALA A 25 24.94 10.03 -1.65
CA ALA A 25 25.87 10.71 -0.75
C ALA A 25 27.05 11.30 -1.54
N SER A 26 27.37 12.56 -1.29
CA SER A 26 28.51 13.25 -1.91
C SER A 26 29.86 12.67 -1.50
N SER A 27 29.99 12.15 -0.28
CA SER A 27 31.27 11.68 0.29
C SER A 27 31.82 10.40 -0.34
N ASN A 28 30.95 9.52 -0.86
CA ASN A 28 31.35 8.21 -1.40
C ASN A 28 30.49 7.74 -2.59
N ASN A 29 29.66 8.62 -3.17
CA ASN A 29 28.77 8.34 -4.30
C ASN A 29 27.76 7.19 -4.08
N SER A 30 27.51 6.80 -2.81
CA SER A 30 26.57 5.72 -2.48
C SER A 30 25.11 6.13 -2.69
N TRP A 31 24.28 5.20 -3.17
CA TRP A 31 22.83 5.36 -3.26
C TRP A 31 22.21 5.56 -1.87
N ARG A 32 21.29 6.53 -1.76
CA ARG A 32 20.50 6.78 -0.54
C ARG A 32 19.02 6.51 -0.77
N THR A 33 18.47 7.05 -1.85
CA THR A 33 17.11 6.76 -2.31
C THR A 33 17.08 6.83 -3.83
N TYR A 34 16.33 5.97 -4.51
CA TYR A 34 16.00 6.11 -5.92
C TYR A 34 14.67 5.42 -6.26
N ILE A 35 14.08 5.80 -7.38
CA ILE A 35 12.83 5.21 -7.90
C ILE A 35 13.13 4.58 -9.26
N ASP A 36 12.72 3.34 -9.49
CA ASP A 36 12.84 2.68 -10.79
C ASP A 36 11.63 2.95 -11.72
N TYR A 37 11.71 2.50 -12.97
CA TYR A 37 10.61 2.65 -13.94
C TYR A 37 9.37 1.78 -13.62
N ALA A 38 9.47 0.82 -12.70
CA ALA A 38 8.33 0.05 -12.20
C ALA A 38 7.71 0.67 -10.93
N GLY A 39 8.15 1.88 -10.54
CA GLY A 39 7.63 2.62 -9.38
C GLY A 39 8.14 2.12 -8.03
N ASN A 40 9.10 1.19 -7.99
CA ASN A 40 9.66 0.70 -6.73
C ASN A 40 10.56 1.79 -6.12
N ILE A 41 10.31 2.11 -4.84
CA ILE A 41 11.14 3.05 -4.07
C ILE A 41 12.21 2.25 -3.32
N TYR A 42 13.46 2.40 -3.74
CA TYR A 42 14.62 1.85 -3.05
C TYR A 42 15.19 2.92 -2.13
N SER A 43 15.37 2.62 -0.85
CA SER A 43 15.97 3.55 0.11
C SER A 43 16.76 2.82 1.20
N VAL A 44 17.79 3.49 1.73
CA VAL A 44 18.56 3.02 2.90
C VAL A 44 17.75 3.06 4.20
N ASN A 45 16.58 3.70 4.20
CA ASN A 45 15.63 3.71 5.31
C ASN A 45 14.20 3.74 4.74
N THR A 46 13.29 2.90 5.25
CA THR A 46 11.90 2.79 4.82
C THR A 46 10.93 3.69 5.60
N SER A 47 11.44 4.64 6.40
CA SER A 47 10.64 5.56 7.21
C SER A 47 9.76 6.49 6.36
N ILE A 48 8.48 6.12 6.23
CA ILE A 48 7.39 6.99 5.76
C ILE A 48 6.45 7.18 6.96
N THR A 49 6.34 8.41 7.46
CA THR A 49 5.60 8.72 8.70
C THR A 49 4.56 9.82 8.49
N ALA A 50 3.48 9.74 9.26
CA ALA A 50 2.44 10.77 9.33
C ALA A 50 2.35 11.32 10.76
N LEU A 51 1.88 12.56 10.91
CA LEU A 51 1.59 13.13 12.23
C LEU A 51 0.43 12.37 12.88
N SER A 52 0.62 11.91 14.12
CA SER A 52 -0.34 11.08 14.85
C SER A 52 -0.51 11.54 16.31
N ASP A 53 -0.38 12.85 16.53
CA ASP A 53 -0.51 13.49 17.84
C ASP A 53 -1.99 13.65 18.24
N VAL A 54 -2.32 13.49 19.52
CA VAL A 54 -3.69 13.67 20.04
C VAL A 54 -4.22 15.10 19.82
N ARG A 55 -3.34 16.10 19.80
CA ARG A 55 -3.68 17.51 19.54
C ARG A 55 -4.12 17.79 18.10
N LEU A 56 -3.94 16.82 17.21
CA LEU A 56 -4.32 16.87 15.79
C LEU A 56 -5.51 15.95 15.48
N LYS A 57 -6.18 15.42 16.52
CA LYS A 57 -7.27 14.45 16.39
C LYS A 57 -8.44 14.83 17.29
N GLU A 58 -9.64 14.54 16.82
CA GLU A 58 -10.91 14.71 17.53
C GLU A 58 -11.78 13.46 17.36
N ASN A 59 -12.88 13.35 18.11
CA ASN A 59 -13.85 12.26 18.02
C ASN A 59 -13.24 10.85 18.11
N ILE A 60 -12.27 10.68 19.01
CA ILE A 60 -11.54 9.42 19.21
C ILE A 60 -12.47 8.33 19.77
N ARG A 61 -12.53 7.18 19.08
CA ARG A 61 -13.39 6.02 19.38
C ARG A 61 -12.66 4.70 19.08
N ASP A 62 -13.17 3.59 19.60
CA ASP A 62 -12.62 2.26 19.38
C ASP A 62 -13.00 1.69 17.99
N LEU A 63 -11.99 1.27 17.21
CA LEU A 63 -12.09 0.58 15.91
C LEU A 63 -13.00 1.31 14.88
N GLU A 64 -14.02 0.67 14.28
CA GLU A 64 -14.68 -0.59 14.70
C GLU A 64 -14.10 -1.91 14.15
N THR A 65 -13.43 -1.94 13.01
CA THR A 65 -13.01 -3.18 12.30
C THR A 65 -12.07 -4.10 13.11
N GLY A 66 -12.16 -5.41 12.89
CA GLY A 66 -11.40 -6.42 13.65
C GLY A 66 -11.26 -7.76 12.93
N LEU A 67 -11.31 -8.86 13.70
CA LEU A 67 -11.10 -10.24 13.25
C LEU A 67 -11.99 -10.63 12.08
N ASP A 68 -13.28 -10.32 12.11
CA ASP A 68 -14.24 -10.65 11.04
C ASP A 68 -13.79 -10.12 9.67
N ILE A 69 -13.26 -8.89 9.63
CA ILE A 69 -12.75 -8.26 8.41
C ILE A 69 -11.49 -8.97 7.93
N ILE A 70 -10.56 -9.26 8.85
CA ILE A 70 -9.31 -9.96 8.52
C ILE A 70 -9.58 -11.39 8.02
N ALA A 71 -10.56 -12.08 8.62
CA ALA A 71 -10.97 -13.43 8.22
C ALA A 71 -11.71 -13.46 6.87
N ALA A 72 -12.42 -12.39 6.51
CA ALA A 72 -13.12 -12.26 5.23
C ALA A 72 -12.22 -11.85 4.06
N LEU A 73 -11.04 -11.27 4.32
CA LEU A 73 -10.06 -10.92 3.29
C LEU A 73 -9.51 -12.16 2.57
N LYS A 74 -9.22 -12.01 1.28
CA LYS A 74 -8.75 -13.08 0.41
C LYS A 74 -7.35 -12.79 -0.14
N PRO A 75 -6.27 -13.26 0.52
CA PRO A 75 -4.93 -13.24 -0.06
C PRO A 75 -4.90 -14.09 -1.33
N ARG A 76 -4.40 -13.53 -2.43
CA ARG A 76 -4.31 -14.17 -3.74
C ARG A 76 -2.86 -14.26 -4.22
N ARG A 77 -2.61 -15.19 -5.13
CA ARG A 77 -1.44 -15.18 -6.02
C ARG A 77 -1.91 -14.92 -7.43
N PHE A 78 -1.21 -14.06 -8.16
CA PHE A 78 -1.60 -13.65 -9.52
C PHE A 78 -0.39 -13.28 -10.38
N ASP A 79 -0.57 -13.37 -11.68
CA ASP A 79 0.35 -12.85 -12.70
C ASP A 79 -0.11 -11.46 -13.13
N TRP A 80 0.83 -10.54 -13.29
CA TRP A 80 0.54 -9.26 -13.95
C TRP A 80 0.30 -9.49 -15.45
N LYS A 81 -0.67 -8.76 -16.02
CA LYS A 81 -0.80 -8.66 -17.47
C LYS A 81 0.40 -7.90 -18.03
N GLU A 82 0.91 -8.36 -19.17
CA GLU A 82 2.04 -7.76 -19.88
C GLU A 82 1.79 -6.27 -20.18
N GLY A 83 2.76 -5.42 -19.87
CA GLY A 83 2.69 -3.97 -20.09
C GLY A 83 1.69 -3.23 -19.19
N LYS A 84 1.15 -3.88 -18.15
CA LYS A 84 0.15 -3.31 -17.23
C LYS A 84 0.61 -3.24 -15.78
N GLY A 85 1.93 -3.24 -15.53
CA GLY A 85 2.49 -3.05 -14.20
C GLY A 85 3.90 -3.60 -14.10
N GLN A 86 4.11 -4.58 -13.23
CA GLN A 86 5.46 -5.08 -12.90
C GLN A 86 5.96 -6.20 -13.83
N ASP A 87 5.13 -6.71 -14.75
CA ASP A 87 5.37 -7.90 -15.58
C ASP A 87 5.85 -9.14 -14.80
N LYS A 88 5.53 -9.19 -13.50
CA LYS A 88 5.88 -10.28 -12.58
C LYS A 88 4.78 -11.35 -12.56
N LYS A 89 5.22 -12.59 -12.37
CA LYS A 89 4.37 -13.77 -12.21
C LYS A 89 4.42 -14.28 -10.77
N ASP A 90 3.39 -15.02 -10.37
CA ASP A 90 3.22 -15.60 -9.04
C ASP A 90 3.42 -14.59 -7.88
N VAL A 91 2.85 -13.40 -8.02
CA VAL A 91 2.93 -12.34 -7.00
C VAL A 91 1.81 -12.53 -5.99
N ALA A 92 2.16 -12.56 -4.70
CA ALA A 92 1.19 -12.56 -3.60
C ALA A 92 0.66 -11.14 -3.33
N GLY A 93 -0.66 -11.01 -3.12
CA GLY A 93 -1.31 -9.73 -2.85
C GLY A 93 -2.83 -9.86 -2.68
N PHE A 94 -3.55 -8.80 -3.04
CA PHE A 94 -5.01 -8.73 -2.96
C PHE A 94 -5.61 -8.23 -4.28
N ILE A 95 -6.84 -8.66 -4.57
CA ILE A 95 -7.65 -8.11 -5.66
C ILE A 95 -8.51 -6.98 -5.08
N ALA A 96 -8.35 -5.75 -5.59
CA ALA A 96 -9.00 -4.56 -5.02
C ALA A 96 -10.53 -4.70 -4.95
N GLN A 97 -11.16 -5.33 -5.95
CA GLN A 97 -12.60 -5.59 -5.98
C GLN A 97 -13.05 -6.63 -4.94
N GLU A 98 -12.21 -7.62 -4.60
CA GLU A 98 -12.52 -8.55 -3.50
C GLU A 98 -12.41 -7.84 -2.14
N VAL A 99 -11.38 -7.00 -1.97
CA VAL A 99 -11.20 -6.15 -0.77
C VAL A 99 -12.37 -5.20 -0.59
N GLU A 100 -12.82 -4.53 -1.64
CA GLU A 100 -13.88 -3.52 -1.58
C GLU A 100 -15.19 -4.06 -1.00
N THR A 101 -15.50 -5.34 -1.24
CA THR A 101 -16.71 -5.98 -0.70
C THR A 101 -16.69 -6.20 0.82
N VAL A 102 -15.52 -6.14 1.46
CA VAL A 102 -15.34 -6.42 2.89
C VAL A 102 -14.73 -5.24 3.67
N PHE A 103 -13.85 -4.46 3.05
CA PHE A 103 -13.17 -3.32 3.66
C PHE A 103 -13.01 -2.18 2.63
N PRO A 104 -14.11 -1.50 2.26
CA PRO A 104 -14.12 -0.49 1.20
C PRO A 104 -13.19 0.69 1.47
N GLU A 105 -12.99 1.08 2.74
CA GLU A 105 -12.10 2.18 3.12
C GLU A 105 -10.63 1.94 2.73
N MET A 106 -10.21 0.69 2.53
CA MET A 106 -8.85 0.35 2.09
C MET A 106 -8.68 0.53 0.56
N VAL A 107 -9.74 0.80 -0.19
CA VAL A 107 -9.75 0.86 -1.66
C VAL A 107 -9.92 2.30 -2.13
N SER A 108 -9.22 2.68 -3.19
CA SER A 108 -9.32 4.01 -3.79
C SER A 108 -9.15 3.94 -5.30
N GLU A 109 -9.79 4.84 -6.04
CA GLU A 109 -9.58 4.96 -7.48
C GLU A 109 -8.16 5.44 -7.79
N SER A 110 -7.56 4.87 -8.83
CA SER A 110 -6.31 5.36 -9.41
C SER A 110 -6.55 6.64 -10.22
N LEU A 111 -5.46 7.37 -10.50
CA LEU A 111 -5.44 8.38 -11.56
C LEU A 111 -5.32 7.75 -12.95
N ASP A 112 -4.94 6.47 -13.05
CA ASP A 112 -4.85 5.72 -14.29
C ASP A 112 -6.19 5.10 -14.68
N GLU A 113 -6.52 5.20 -15.96
CA GLU A 113 -7.75 4.68 -16.59
C GLU A 113 -7.44 3.57 -17.60
N ASP A 114 -8.43 2.69 -17.82
CA ASP A 114 -8.42 1.72 -18.91
C ASP A 114 -8.80 2.36 -20.26
N GLU A 115 -8.80 1.53 -21.32
CA GLU A 115 -9.09 1.97 -22.69
C GLU A 115 -10.51 2.52 -22.92
N ASN A 116 -11.41 2.33 -21.95
CA ASN A 116 -12.79 2.81 -21.98
C ASN A 116 -13.03 3.98 -21.00
N GLY A 117 -11.99 4.49 -20.34
CA GLY A 117 -12.10 5.53 -19.29
C GLY A 117 -12.49 4.97 -17.92
N GLY A 118 -12.44 3.65 -17.71
CA GLY A 118 -12.67 3.03 -16.41
C GLY A 118 -11.43 3.12 -15.53
N LYS A 119 -11.50 3.82 -14.40
CA LYS A 119 -10.37 3.94 -13.47
C LYS A 119 -9.99 2.60 -12.86
N TYR A 120 -8.68 2.35 -12.76
CA TYR A 120 -8.17 1.23 -11.97
C TYR A 120 -8.39 1.46 -10.47
N LYS A 121 -8.34 0.39 -9.66
CA LYS A 121 -8.48 0.46 -8.20
C LYS A 121 -7.16 0.12 -7.51
N THR A 122 -6.85 0.88 -6.48
CA THR A 122 -5.69 0.71 -5.60
C THR A 122 -6.13 0.15 -4.25
N VAL A 123 -5.19 -0.45 -3.52
CA VAL A 123 -5.37 -0.94 -2.14
C VAL A 123 -4.34 -0.24 -1.28
N ALA A 124 -4.69 0.11 -0.04
CA ALA A 124 -3.81 0.77 0.93
C ALA A 124 -3.45 -0.15 2.13
N PRO A 125 -2.49 -1.11 2.00
CA PRO A 125 -2.26 -2.14 3.01
C PRO A 125 -1.86 -1.62 4.40
N GLY A 126 -1.35 -0.38 4.50
CA GLY A 126 -1.06 0.25 5.78
C GLY A 126 -2.28 0.41 6.70
N MET A 127 -3.49 0.48 6.13
CA MET A 127 -4.75 0.53 6.89
C MET A 127 -5.09 -0.80 7.58
N LEU A 128 -4.45 -1.91 7.19
CA LEU A 128 -4.60 -3.18 7.90
C LEU A 128 -3.94 -3.17 9.28
N ILE A 129 -2.92 -2.33 9.51
CA ILE A 129 -2.10 -2.43 10.74
C ILE A 129 -2.94 -2.28 12.02
N PRO A 130 -3.82 -1.26 12.18
CA PRO A 130 -4.70 -1.17 13.36
C PRO A 130 -5.72 -2.30 13.43
N THR A 131 -6.29 -2.69 12.28
CA THR A 131 -7.30 -3.76 12.18
C THR A 131 -6.72 -5.12 12.56
N LEU A 132 -5.48 -5.42 12.17
CA LEU A 132 -4.74 -6.62 12.56
C LEU A 132 -4.42 -6.64 14.06
N VAL A 133 -4.06 -5.49 14.65
CA VAL A 133 -3.85 -5.40 16.11
C VAL A 133 -5.15 -5.71 16.85
N LYS A 134 -6.28 -5.14 16.42
CA LYS A 134 -7.59 -5.43 17.03
C LYS A 134 -8.01 -6.89 16.84
N ALA A 135 -7.81 -7.47 15.64
CA ALA A 135 -8.07 -8.89 15.40
C ALA A 135 -7.26 -9.82 16.34
N ILE A 136 -5.99 -9.48 16.63
CA ILE A 136 -5.16 -10.24 17.58
C ILE A 136 -5.68 -10.08 19.02
N GLN A 137 -6.21 -8.91 19.41
CA GLN A 137 -6.81 -8.68 20.72
C GLN A 137 -8.11 -9.49 20.89
N GLU A 138 -8.94 -9.56 19.86
CA GLU A 138 -10.18 -10.36 19.84
C GLU A 138 -9.86 -11.86 19.92
N LEU A 139 -8.95 -12.37 19.08
CA LEU A 139 -8.46 -13.76 19.15
C LEU A 139 -7.91 -14.10 20.53
N LYS A 140 -7.18 -13.18 21.18
CA LYS A 140 -6.69 -13.40 22.54
C LYS A 140 -7.85 -13.51 23.54
N ALA A 141 -8.85 -12.65 23.46
CA ALA A 141 -10.01 -12.69 24.36
C ALA A 141 -10.77 -14.01 24.22
N GLU A 142 -10.99 -14.49 22.99
CA GLU A 142 -11.59 -15.81 22.74
C GLU A 142 -10.77 -16.96 23.35
N ILE A 143 -9.44 -16.94 23.18
CA ILE A 143 -8.54 -17.96 23.75
C ILE A 143 -8.57 -17.95 25.29
N ASP A 144 -8.60 -16.77 25.91
CA ASP A 144 -8.62 -16.64 27.37
C ASP A 144 -9.99 -17.11 27.93
N VAL A 145 -11.10 -16.88 27.23
CA VAL A 145 -12.42 -17.46 27.55
C VAL A 145 -12.42 -18.98 27.43
N LEU A 146 -11.89 -19.53 26.32
CA LEU A 146 -11.85 -20.99 26.10
C LEU A 146 -10.98 -21.72 27.14
N LYS A 147 -9.88 -21.11 27.59
CA LYS A 147 -9.03 -21.66 28.67
C LYS A 147 -9.67 -21.56 30.05
N GLY A 148 -10.56 -20.59 30.27
CA GLY A 148 -11.33 -20.48 31.51
C GLY A 148 -12.48 -21.49 31.62
N GLN A 149 -12.74 -22.28 30.57
CA GLN A 149 -13.77 -23.33 30.53
C GLN A 149 -13.22 -24.74 30.81
N THR A 150 -11.93 -24.86 31.13
CA THR A 150 -11.24 -26.09 31.56
C THR A 150 -10.73 -26.00 32.99
#